data_AF-A0A7S2YV19-F1
#
_entry.id   AF-A0A7S2YV19-F1
#
_cell.length_a   1.000
_cell.length_b   1.000
_cell.length_c   1.000
_cell.angle_alpha   90.00
_cell.angle_beta   90.00
_cell.angle_gamma   90.00
#
_symmetry.space_group_name_H-M   'P 1'
#
loop_
_entity.id
_entity.type
_entity.pdbx_description
1 polymer ?
#
loop_
_entity_poly.entity_id
_entity_poly.type
_entity_poly.pdbx_seq_one_letter_code
_entity_poly.pdbx_strand_id
1 'polypeptide(L)'
;LHHITRSRSILGKRSMFDIVLFGVTGFTGKLALEYLLEKKYASAGAPPSSASSWSSLSLCVCARSSVRGDAAISLVKSRLVTRLGDSFSFGDSVPLEVADLVCKTKEQEDALRAIVKK
;
A
#
# COMPACT_ATOMS: atom_id res chain seq x y z
N LEU A 1 16.92 -26.22 -13.82
CA LEU A 1 15.49 -26.09 -13.44
C LEU A 1 15.36 -24.91 -12.48
N HIS A 2 15.12 -23.70 -13.02
CA HIS A 2 14.97 -22.49 -12.21
C HIS A 2 13.61 -22.53 -11.50
N HIS A 3 13.66 -22.55 -10.16
CA HIS A 3 12.51 -22.34 -9.30
C HIS A 3 12.06 -20.88 -9.47
N ILE A 4 11.22 -20.63 -10.48
CA ILE A 4 10.37 -19.44 -10.48
C ILE A 4 9.38 -19.69 -9.35
N THR A 5 9.68 -19.17 -8.17
CA THR A 5 8.70 -19.03 -7.10
C THR A 5 7.56 -18.22 -7.70
N ARG A 6 6.49 -18.91 -8.10
CA ARG A 6 5.24 -18.28 -8.51
C ARG A 6 4.74 -17.51 -7.30
N SER A 7 5.17 -16.25 -7.15
CA SER A 7 4.40 -15.26 -6.41
C SER A 7 3.00 -15.36 -7.02
N ARG A 8 2.07 -15.88 -6.24
CA ARG A 8 0.66 -15.95 -6.60
C ARG A 8 0.24 -14.51 -6.82
N SER A 9 0.29 -14.06 -8.07
CA SER A 9 0.06 -12.67 -8.38
C SER A 9 -1.39 -12.34 -8.03
N ILE A 10 -1.58 -11.23 -7.33
CA ILE A 10 -2.88 -10.61 -7.05
C ILE A 10 -3.70 -10.42 -8.33
N LEU A 11 -3.03 -10.34 -9.49
CA LEU A 11 -3.65 -10.23 -10.80
C LEU A 11 -4.38 -11.51 -11.25
N GLY A 12 -4.13 -12.67 -10.63
CA GLY A 12 -4.72 -13.95 -11.03
C GLY A 12 -6.04 -14.33 -10.32
N LYS A 13 -6.38 -13.68 -9.20
CA LYS A 13 -7.66 -13.87 -8.51
C LYS A 13 -8.40 -12.54 -8.50
N ARG A 14 -9.64 -12.54 -9.00
CA ARG A 14 -10.56 -11.39 -9.01
C ARG A 14 -10.48 -10.61 -7.68
N SER A 15 -10.32 -9.30 -7.82
CA SER A 15 -9.88 -8.29 -6.86
C SER A 15 -10.48 -8.37 -5.46
N MET A 16 -9.65 -8.71 -4.46
CA MET A 16 -9.96 -8.55 -3.03
C MET A 16 -9.82 -7.09 -2.54
N PHE A 17 -9.21 -6.22 -3.35
CA PHE A 17 -8.92 -4.84 -2.98
C PHE A 17 -9.41 -3.88 -4.07
N ASP A 18 -10.07 -2.79 -3.65
CA ASP A 18 -10.50 -1.71 -4.53
C ASP A 18 -9.33 -0.80 -4.91
N ILE A 19 -8.36 -0.65 -4.00
CA ILE A 19 -7.16 0.17 -4.18
C ILE A 19 -5.92 -0.65 -3.84
N VAL A 20 -4.95 -0.67 -4.76
CA VAL A 20 -3.61 -1.21 -4.51
C VAL A 20 -2.58 -0.10 -4.71
N LEU A 21 -1.92 0.30 -3.62
CA LEU A 21 -0.92 1.36 -3.64
C LEU A 21 0.50 0.80 -3.82
N PHE A 22 1.10 1.07 -4.98
CA PHE A 22 2.50 0.74 -5.25
C PHE A 22 3.44 1.85 -4.80
N GLY A 23 4.68 1.48 -4.46
CA GLY A 23 5.71 2.45 -4.12
C GLY A 23 5.55 3.07 -2.73
N VAL A 24 4.83 2.39 -1.82
CA VAL A 24 4.55 2.87 -0.45
C VAL A 24 5.81 3.22 0.36
N THR A 25 6.97 2.67 -0.01
CA THR A 25 8.24 2.93 0.67
C THR A 25 8.87 4.27 0.29
N GLY A 26 8.48 4.86 -0.85
CA GLY A 26 8.91 6.17 -1.31
C GLY A 26 8.21 7.32 -0.58
N PHE A 27 8.69 8.54 -0.79
CA PHE A 27 8.11 9.73 -0.15
C PHE A 27 6.64 9.94 -0.54
N THR A 28 6.35 10.00 -1.85
CA THR A 28 4.99 10.19 -2.36
C THR A 28 4.06 9.03 -1.98
N GLY A 29 4.57 7.79 -1.97
CA GLY A 29 3.80 6.62 -1.55
C GLY A 29 3.35 6.70 -0.10
N LYS A 30 4.21 7.20 0.81
CA LYS A 30 3.84 7.42 2.21
C LYS A 30 2.76 8.50 2.35
N LEU A 31 2.90 9.62 1.63
CA LEU A 31 1.90 10.69 1.63
C LEU A 31 0.55 10.21 1.08
N ALA A 32 0.56 9.42 0.01
CA ALA A 32 -0.65 8.83 -0.56
C ALA A 32 -1.31 7.86 0.43
N LEU A 33 -0.54 6.99 1.08
CA LEU A 33 -1.05 6.09 2.12
C LEU A 33 -1.65 6.90 3.28
N GLU A 34 -0.94 7.93 3.74
CA GLU A 34 -1.38 8.81 4.82
C GLU A 34 -2.74 9.45 4.50
N TYR A 35 -2.88 10.03 3.30
CA TYR A 35 -4.12 10.63 2.83
C TYR A 35 -5.27 9.60 2.74
N LEU A 36 -5.02 8.43 2.18
CA LEU A 36 -6.03 7.38 2.02
C LEU A 36 -6.53 6.86 3.37
N LEU A 37 -5.62 6.66 4.34
CA LEU A 37 -6.01 6.28 5.69
C LEU A 37 -6.81 7.40 6.35
N GLU A 38 -6.31 8.63 6.34
CA GLU A 38 -7.01 9.79 6.92
C GLU A 38 -8.44 9.93 6.37
N LYS A 39 -8.64 9.80 5.06
CA LYS A 39 -9.98 9.86 4.43
C LYS A 39 -10.88 8.69 4.81
N LYS A 40 -10.35 7.48 4.89
CA LYS A 40 -11.11 6.29 5.32
C LYS A 40 -11.66 6.46 6.74
N TYR A 41 -10.88 7.06 7.65
CA TYR A 41 -11.25 7.23 9.06
C TYR A 41 -11.98 8.53 9.37
N ALA A 42 -11.75 9.62 8.62
CA ALA A 42 -12.57 10.83 8.71
C ALA A 42 -14.06 10.53 8.43
N SER A 43 -14.32 9.48 7.64
CA SER A 43 -15.66 8.98 7.33
C SER A 43 -16.31 8.14 8.46
N ALA A 44 -15.53 7.71 9.47
CA ALA A 44 -16.03 6.85 10.56
C ALA A 44 -16.55 7.64 11.78
N GLY A 45 -16.28 8.95 11.86
CA GLY A 45 -16.71 9.83 12.96
C GLY A 45 -17.48 11.08 12.54
N ALA A 46 -17.72 11.29 11.25
CA ALA A 46 -18.51 12.43 10.74
C ALA A 46 -19.96 12.00 10.43
N PRO A 47 -20.98 12.81 10.78
CA PRO A 47 -22.34 12.55 10.33
C PRO A 47 -22.39 12.48 8.80
N PRO A 48 -23.19 11.56 8.22
CA PRO A 48 -23.24 11.32 6.78
C PRO A 48 -23.97 12.46 6.08
N SER A 49 -23.33 13.61 5.96
CA SER A 49 -23.81 14.74 5.17
C SER A 49 -22.87 14.96 3.99
N SER A 50 -23.22 14.29 2.88
CA SER A 50 -22.72 14.43 1.51
C SER A 50 -21.34 13.81 1.17
N ALA A 51 -21.42 12.66 0.50
CA ALA A 51 -20.62 12.28 -0.67
C ALA A 51 -19.09 12.06 -0.54
N SER A 52 -18.62 11.33 0.47
CA SER A 52 -17.32 10.63 0.30
C SER A 52 -17.37 9.19 0.85
N SER A 53 -17.96 8.31 0.04
CA SER A 53 -18.10 6.85 0.21
C SER A 53 -16.74 6.11 0.11
N TRP A 54 -15.73 6.52 0.89
CA TRP A 54 -14.41 5.86 0.91
C TRP A 54 -14.26 4.89 2.09
N SER A 55 -15.18 4.92 3.06
CA SER A 55 -15.18 4.00 4.21
C SER A 55 -15.34 2.54 3.82
N SER A 56 -16.03 2.25 2.71
CA SER A 56 -16.24 0.90 2.19
C SER A 56 -15.08 0.38 1.33
N LEU A 57 -14.11 1.22 0.96
CA LEU A 57 -13.03 0.81 0.07
C LEU A 57 -11.98 -0.01 0.82
N SER A 58 -11.64 -1.13 0.22
CA SER A 58 -10.58 -2.04 0.62
C SER A 58 -9.25 -1.59 0.01
N LEU A 59 -8.27 -1.31 0.87
CA LEU A 59 -6.94 -0.81 0.49
C LEU A 59 -5.90 -1.91 0.77
N CYS A 60 -4.99 -2.10 -0.17
CA CYS A 60 -3.76 -2.87 0.00
C CYS A 60 -2.56 -1.99 -0.38
N VAL A 61 -1.42 -2.19 0.28
CA VAL A 61 -0.15 -1.58 -0.11
C VAL A 61 0.79 -2.62 -0.69
N CYS A 62 1.63 -2.22 -1.63
CA CYS A 62 2.59 -3.09 -2.28
C CYS A 62 4.01 -2.55 -2.11
N ALA A 63 4.93 -3.41 -1.67
CA ALA A 63 6.35 -3.10 -1.55
C ALA A 63 7.22 -4.23 -2.09
N ARG A 64 8.46 -3.92 -2.47
CA ARG A 64 9.45 -4.94 -2.88
C ARG A 64 10.03 -5.74 -1.71
N SER A 65 9.79 -5.30 -0.48
CA SER A 65 10.34 -5.90 0.74
C SER A 65 9.29 -5.75 1.83
N SER A 66 8.96 -6.85 2.52
CA SER A 66 8.06 -6.85 3.67
C SER A 66 8.56 -5.88 4.73
N VAL A 67 9.82 -6.03 5.16
CA VAL A 67 10.47 -5.18 6.16
C VAL A 67 10.33 -3.68 5.84
N ARG A 68 10.60 -3.28 4.59
CA ARG A 68 10.49 -1.87 4.19
C ARG A 68 9.04 -1.41 4.09
N GLY A 69 8.14 -2.28 3.65
CA GLY A 69 6.70 -2.02 3.60
C GLY A 69 6.12 -1.82 4.99
N ASP A 70 6.38 -2.74 5.91
CA ASP A 70 5.93 -2.68 7.30
C ASP A 70 6.47 -1.45 8.02
N ALA A 71 7.75 -1.12 7.81
CA ALA A 71 8.35 0.10 8.34
C ALA A 71 7.66 1.37 7.80
N ALA A 72 7.28 1.39 6.51
CA ALA A 72 6.57 2.50 5.92
C ALA A 72 5.15 2.64 6.48
N ILE A 73 4.40 1.53 6.59
CA ILE A 73 3.06 1.50 7.18
C ILE A 73 3.12 1.99 8.64
N SER A 74 4.04 1.45 9.43
CA SER A 74 4.20 1.81 10.85
C SER A 74 4.53 3.29 11.02
N LEU A 75 5.41 3.84 10.18
CA LEU A 75 5.76 5.26 10.18
C LEU A 75 4.57 6.16 9.83
N VAL A 76 3.77 5.77 8.82
CA VAL A 76 2.57 6.54 8.44
C VAL A 76 1.53 6.47 9.57
N LYS A 77 1.33 5.29 10.15
CA LYS A 77 0.42 5.10 11.29
C LYS A 77 0.82 5.96 12.48
N SER A 78 2.10 5.96 12.87
CA SER A 78 2.57 6.77 14.00
C SER A 78 2.37 8.26 13.76
N ARG A 79 2.66 8.75 12.55
CA ARG A 79 2.41 10.16 12.17
C ARG A 79 0.94 10.55 12.25
N LEU A 80 0.05 9.67 11.76
CA LEU A 80 -1.39 9.90 11.83
C LEU A 80 -1.89 9.97 13.27
N VAL A 81 -1.43 9.06 14.14
CA VAL A 81 -1.78 9.09 15.57
C VAL A 81 -1.28 10.37 16.23
N THR A 82 -0.02 10.78 15.97
CA THR A 82 0.51 12.03 16.51
C THR A 82 -0.30 13.25 16.06
N ARG A 83 -0.81 13.26 14.83
CA ARG A 83 -1.54 14.40 14.26
C ARG A 83 -3.03 14.42 14.65
N LEU A 84 -3.68 13.25 14.73
CA LEU A 84 -5.12 13.11 14.94
C LEU A 84 -5.48 12.78 16.40
N GLY A 85 -4.50 12.46 17.24
CA GLY A 85 -4.67 12.14 18.65
C GLY A 85 -5.05 10.67 18.92
N ASP A 86 -5.05 10.30 20.20
CA ASP A 86 -5.27 8.93 20.69
C ASP A 86 -6.67 8.36 20.38
N SER A 87 -7.62 9.21 20.00
CA SER A 87 -8.95 8.82 19.54
C SER A 87 -8.94 8.09 18.19
N PHE A 88 -7.80 8.11 17.48
CA PHE A 88 -7.65 7.51 16.17
C PHE A 88 -7.23 6.04 16.28
N SER A 89 -8.21 5.14 16.15
CA SER A 89 -7.95 3.70 16.01
C SER A 89 -7.85 3.33 14.54
N PHE A 90 -6.75 2.69 14.15
CA PHE A 90 -6.74 1.98 12.88
C PHE A 90 -7.62 0.73 13.06
N GLY A 91 -8.62 0.56 12.21
CA GLY A 91 -9.22 -0.75 11.92
C GLY A 91 -8.16 -1.70 11.36
N ASP A 92 -8.60 -2.91 10.99
CA ASP A 92 -7.73 -4.04 10.62
C ASP A 92 -6.48 -3.62 9.84
N SER A 93 -5.35 -4.23 10.25
CA SER A 93 -4.03 -4.14 9.64
C SER A 93 -4.09 -3.83 8.13
N VAL A 94 -3.41 -2.76 7.69
CA VAL A 94 -3.30 -2.43 6.26
C VAL A 94 -2.56 -3.58 5.58
N PRO A 95 -3.21 -4.35 4.69
CA PRO A 95 -2.60 -5.49 4.03
C PRO A 95 -1.37 -5.06 3.23
N LEU A 96 -0.26 -5.76 3.43
CA LEU A 96 0.98 -5.57 2.70
C LEU A 96 1.21 -6.74 1.76
N GLU A 97 1.34 -6.44 0.49
CA GLU A 97 1.70 -7.39 -0.54
C GLU A 97 3.14 -7.17 -0.99
N VAL A 98 3.90 -8.27 -1.03
CA VAL A 98 5.29 -8.23 -1.46
C VAL A 98 5.35 -8.63 -2.93
N ALA A 99 5.54 -7.64 -3.78
CA ALA A 99 5.76 -7.86 -5.20
C ALA A 99 7.01 -7.13 -5.67
N ASP A 100 7.83 -7.85 -6.43
CA ASP A 100 8.95 -7.27 -7.18
C ASP A 100 8.54 -7.02 -8.64
N LEU A 101 9.43 -6.41 -9.41
CA LEU A 101 9.24 -6.13 -10.84
C LEU A 101 8.80 -7.41 -11.58
N VAL A 102 7.63 -7.36 -12.20
CA VAL A 102 7.17 -8.42 -13.10
C VAL A 102 7.87 -8.24 -14.44
N CYS A 103 8.98 -8.93 -14.62
CA CYS A 103 9.72 -8.96 -15.89
C CYS A 103 9.51 -10.32 -16.55
N LYS A 104 9.31 -10.33 -17.88
CA LYS A 104 9.17 -11.59 -18.62
C LYS A 104 10.52 -12.27 -18.82
N THR A 105 11.59 -11.47 -18.86
CA THR A 105 12.96 -11.93 -19.05
C THR A 105 13.90 -11.20 -18.10
N LYS A 106 15.09 -11.77 -17.88
CA LYS A 106 16.14 -11.20 -17.02
C LYS A 106 16.67 -9.88 -17.57
N GLU A 107 16.76 -9.75 -18.89
CA GLU A 107 17.25 -8.55 -19.57
C GLU A 107 16.33 -7.35 -19.34
N GLN A 108 15.01 -7.59 -19.31
CA GLN A 108 14.03 -6.55 -18.97
C GLN A 108 14.16 -6.10 -17.51
N GLU A 109 14.41 -7.04 -16.62
CA GLU A 109 14.65 -6.74 -15.21
C GLU A 109 15.91 -5.90 -15.02
N ASP A 110 17.01 -6.28 -15.65
CA ASP A 110 18.29 -5.57 -15.58
C ASP A 110 18.18 -4.15 -16.17
N ALA A 111 17.49 -3.99 -17.31
CA ALA A 111 17.23 -2.69 -17.92
C ALA A 111 16.39 -1.78 -17.00
N LEU A 112 15.33 -2.31 -16.39
CA LEU A 112 14.50 -1.56 -15.44
C LEU A 112 15.26 -1.19 -14.17
N ARG A 113 16.10 -2.09 -13.65
CA ARG A 113 16.94 -1.83 -12.47
C ARG A 113 18.03 -0.78 -12.76
N ALA A 114 18.57 -0.73 -13.98
CA ALA A 114 19.55 0.28 -14.39
C ALA A 114 18.96 1.70 -14.41
N ILE A 115 17.69 1.85 -14.77
CA ILE A 115 16.99 3.16 -14.77
C ILE A 115 16.82 3.69 -13.34
N VAL A 116 16.53 2.82 -12.38
CA VAL A 116 16.24 3.19 -10.98
C VAL A 116 17.51 3.47 -10.16
N LYS A 117 18.70 3.07 -10.63
CA LYS A 117 19.98 3.29 -9.95
C LYS A 117 20.65 4.64 -10.24
N LYS A 118 19.99 5.55 -10.97
CA LYS A 118 20.43 6.94 -11.15
C LYS A 118 19.77 7.85 -10.13
#